data_AF-A0A1H0LSZ1-F1
#
_entry.id   AF-A0A1H0LSZ1-F1
#
_cell.length_a   1.000
_cell.length_b   1.000
_cell.length_c   1.000
_cell.angle_alpha   90.00
_cell.angle_beta   90.00
_cell.angle_gamma   90.00
#
_symmetry.space_group_name_H-M   'P 1'
#
loop_
_entity.id
_entity.type
_entity.pdbx_description
1 polymer ?
#
loop_
_entity_poly.entity_id
_entity_poly.type
_entity_poly.pdbx_seq_one_letter_code
_entity_poly.pdbx_strand_id
1 'polypeptide(L)'
;MIPYLLNRAMWIAIVAGLIGAVMALNTYDQDVAQAEREVYCQGVATWLVEESRGIRPEHRTGHPDYDEIAAEHCPGLWPAGYDQRQLAQQ
;
A
#
# COMPACT_ATOMS: atom_id res chain seq x y z
N MET A 1 34.67 23.46 -30.96
CA MET A 1 34.48 22.78 -29.64
C MET A 1 33.29 23.32 -28.86
N ILE A 2 33.07 24.64 -28.83
CA ILE A 2 31.93 25.32 -28.15
C ILE A 2 30.52 24.82 -28.55
N PRO A 3 30.15 24.58 -29.82
CA PRO A 3 28.78 24.14 -30.17
C PRO A 3 28.46 22.72 -29.69
N TYR A 4 29.49 21.88 -29.54
CA TYR A 4 29.35 20.51 -29.04
C TYR A 4 29.03 20.49 -27.54
N LEU A 5 29.59 21.43 -26.79
CA LEU A 5 29.30 21.60 -25.36
C LEU A 5 27.87 22.12 -25.15
N LEU A 6 27.42 23.06 -25.99
CA LEU A 6 26.07 23.61 -25.91
C LEU A 6 25.00 22.54 -26.22
N ASN A 7 25.22 21.74 -27.28
CA ASN A 7 24.31 20.66 -27.66
C ASN A 7 24.26 19.56 -26.59
N ARG A 8 25.41 19.19 -25.99
CA ARG A 8 25.44 18.21 -24.89
C ARG A 8 24.70 18.71 -23.66
N ALA A 9 24.87 19.98 -23.29
CA ALA A 9 24.15 20.56 -22.16
C ALA A 9 22.63 20.53 -22.38
N MET A 10 22.17 20.82 -23.60
CA MET A 10 20.76 20.74 -23.96
C MET A 10 20.20 19.32 -23.79
N TRP A 11 20.89 18.31 -24.33
CA TRP A 11 20.47 16.91 -24.18
C TRP A 11 20.45 16.43 -22.73
N ILE A 12 21.43 16.85 -21.91
CA ILE A 12 21.45 16.54 -20.49
C ILE A 12 20.24 17.12 -19.77
N ALA A 13 19.89 18.38 -20.06
CA ALA A 13 18.73 19.03 -19.45
C ALA A 13 17.40 18.34 -19.82
N ILE A 14 17.26 17.93 -21.08
CA ILE A 14 16.07 17.20 -21.55
C ILE A 14 15.95 15.86 -20.83
N VAL A 15 17.03 15.07 -20.77
CA VAL A 15 17.01 13.76 -20.11
C VAL A 15 16.73 13.90 -18.61
N ALA A 16 17.35 14.88 -17.94
CA ALA A 16 17.09 15.14 -16.53
C ALA A 16 15.62 15.53 -16.27
N GLY A 17 15.04 16.35 -17.14
CA GLY A 17 13.61 16.72 -17.07
C GLY A 17 12.69 15.51 -17.24
N LEU A 18 12.99 14.62 -18.20
CA LEU A 18 12.22 13.39 -18.41
C LEU A 18 12.30 12.44 -17.22
N ILE A 19 13.49 12.25 -16.65
CA ILE A 19 13.67 11.41 -15.46
C ILE A 19 12.89 11.99 -14.26
N GLY A 20 12.95 13.31 -14.04
CA GLY A 20 12.20 13.98 -12.99
C GLY A 20 10.69 13.81 -13.14
N ALA A 21 10.18 13.91 -14.37
CA ALA A 21 8.76 13.69 -14.67
C ALA A 21 8.32 12.25 -14.38
N VAL A 22 9.10 11.25 -14.76
CA VAL A 22 8.80 9.83 -14.47
C VAL A 22 8.81 9.56 -12.97
N MET A 23 9.79 10.10 -12.23
CA MET A 23 9.85 9.95 -10.78
C MET A 23 8.61 10.52 -10.08
N ALA A 24 8.13 11.68 -10.51
CA ALA A 24 6.93 12.31 -9.94
C ALA A 24 5.64 11.52 -10.20
N LEU A 25 5.56 10.80 -11.33
CA LEU A 25 4.42 9.92 -11.61
C LEU A 25 4.48 8.64 -10.75
N ASN A 26 5.66 8.05 -10.59
CA ASN A 26 5.83 6.80 -9.85
C ASN A 26 5.47 6.91 -8.36
N THR A 27 5.61 8.09 -7.75
CA THR A 27 5.18 8.29 -6.34
C THR A 27 3.68 8.19 -6.18
N TYR A 28 2.90 8.66 -7.16
CA TYR A 28 1.45 8.61 -7.11
C TYR A 28 0.93 7.17 -7.21
N ASP A 29 1.51 6.38 -8.13
CA ASP A 29 1.14 4.97 -8.29
C ASP A 29 1.47 4.15 -7.04
N GLN A 30 2.57 4.48 -6.33
CA GLN A 30 2.91 3.83 -5.08
C GLN A 30 1.91 4.12 -3.96
N ASP A 31 1.43 5.36 -3.85
CA ASP A 31 0.44 5.74 -2.83
C ASP A 31 -0.90 5.02 -3.05
N VAL A 32 -1.37 4.95 -4.31
CA VAL A 32 -2.59 4.23 -4.66
C VAL A 32 -2.44 2.74 -4.37
N ALA A 33 -1.33 2.13 -4.77
CA ALA A 33 -1.08 0.71 -4.52
C ALA A 33 -0.94 0.39 -3.02
N GLN A 34 -0.43 1.33 -2.21
CA GLN A 34 -0.40 1.18 -0.75
C GLN A 34 -1.80 1.26 -0.14
N ALA A 35 -2.60 2.26 -0.55
CA ALA A 35 -3.96 2.43 -0.06
C ALA A 35 -4.86 1.23 -0.39
N GLU A 36 -4.75 0.69 -1.60
CA GLU A 36 -5.49 -0.52 -2.01
C GLU A 36 -5.14 -1.73 -1.13
N ARG A 37 -3.85 -1.92 -0.84
CA ARG A 37 -3.40 -2.98 0.07
C ARG A 37 -3.91 -2.79 1.50
N GLU A 38 -3.94 -1.56 2.00
CA GLU A 38 -4.44 -1.28 3.34
C GLU A 38 -5.94 -1.63 3.47
N VAL A 39 -6.75 -1.25 2.47
CA VAL A 39 -8.17 -1.60 2.41
C VAL A 39 -8.36 -3.12 2.37
N TYR A 40 -7.58 -3.82 1.56
CA TYR A 40 -7.61 -5.29 1.49
C TYR A 40 -7.32 -5.91 2.87
N CYS A 41 -6.21 -5.52 3.49
CA CYS A 41 -5.83 -6.06 4.79
C CYS A 41 -6.87 -5.76 5.88
N GLN A 42 -7.49 -4.58 5.85
CA GLN A 42 -8.56 -4.21 6.78
C GLN A 42 -9.82 -5.07 6.58
N GLY A 43 -10.17 -5.37 5.32
CA GLY A 43 -11.29 -6.24 4.96
C GLY A 43 -11.09 -7.67 5.49
N VAL A 44 -9.90 -8.23 5.29
CA VAL A 44 -9.54 -9.56 5.82
C VAL A 44 -9.51 -9.56 7.35
N ALA A 45 -8.93 -8.54 7.98
CA ALA A 45 -8.90 -8.43 9.43
C ALA A 45 -10.31 -8.41 10.03
N THR A 46 -11.21 -7.65 9.43
CA THR A 46 -12.62 -7.57 9.84
C THR A 46 -13.30 -8.92 9.72
N TRP A 47 -13.09 -9.62 8.61
CA TRP A 47 -13.64 -10.95 8.38
C TRP A 47 -13.21 -11.96 9.45
N LEU A 48 -11.91 -12.00 9.78
CA LEU A 48 -11.37 -12.91 10.79
C LEU A 48 -11.92 -12.60 12.19
N VAL A 49 -12.09 -11.32 12.52
CA VAL A 49 -12.69 -10.91 13.79
C VAL A 49 -14.16 -11.34 13.85
N GLU A 50 -14.94 -11.09 12.81
CA GLU A 50 -16.36 -11.47 12.76
C GLU A 50 -16.55 -12.99 12.75
N GLU A 51 -15.64 -13.72 12.11
CA GLU A 51 -15.57 -15.18 12.14
C GLU A 51 -15.31 -15.71 13.55
N SER A 52 -14.33 -15.13 14.26
CA SER A 52 -14.04 -15.51 15.65
C SER A 52 -15.22 -15.24 16.60
N ARG A 53 -16.11 -14.31 16.22
CA ARG A 53 -17.36 -13.99 16.92
C ARG A 53 -18.52 -14.89 16.51
N GLY A 54 -18.34 -15.80 15.56
CA GLY A 54 -19.38 -16.70 15.07
C GLY A 54 -20.42 -16.03 14.18
N ILE A 55 -20.13 -14.84 13.63
CA ILE A 55 -21.02 -14.18 12.68
C ILE A 55 -21.03 -15.02 11.39
N ARG A 56 -22.24 -15.33 10.89
CA ARG A 56 -22.40 -16.09 9.65
C ARG A 56 -21.84 -15.31 8.46
N PRO A 57 -21.21 -15.96 7.46
CA PRO A 57 -20.58 -15.31 6.32
C PRO A 57 -21.46 -14.27 5.62
N GLU A 58 -22.75 -14.55 5.46
CA GLU A 58 -23.70 -13.66 4.78
C GLU A 58 -24.08 -12.40 5.58
N HIS A 59 -23.60 -12.27 6.82
CA HIS A 59 -23.77 -11.09 7.68
C HIS A 59 -22.43 -10.38 7.99
N ARG A 60 -21.32 -10.84 7.40
CA ARG A 60 -20.00 -10.24 7.61
C ARG A 60 -19.84 -9.00 6.75
N THR A 61 -19.10 -8.03 7.27
CA THR A 61 -18.78 -6.77 6.59
C THR A 61 -17.39 -6.77 5.96
N GLY A 62 -16.51 -7.64 6.45
CA GLY A 62 -15.21 -7.91 5.83
C GLY A 62 -15.31 -8.80 4.59
N HIS A 63 -14.15 -9.15 4.04
CA HIS A 63 -14.02 -10.17 3.00
C HIS A 63 -12.99 -11.23 3.42
N PRO A 64 -13.14 -12.49 3.00
CA PRO A 64 -12.11 -13.50 3.21
C PRO A 64 -10.85 -13.15 2.40
N ASP A 65 -9.74 -13.77 2.76
CA ASP A 65 -8.49 -13.71 1.99
C ASP A 65 -8.66 -14.47 0.66
N TYR A 66 -9.20 -13.79 -0.36
CA TYR A 66 -9.51 -14.40 -1.65
C TYR A 66 -8.26 -14.76 -2.46
N ASP A 67 -7.18 -14.01 -2.28
CA ASP A 67 -5.95 -14.17 -3.05
C ASP A 67 -4.90 -14.99 -2.29
N GLU A 68 -5.19 -15.36 -1.04
CA GLU A 68 -4.30 -16.12 -0.14
C GLU A 68 -2.96 -15.41 0.11
N ILE A 69 -2.92 -14.09 -0.09
CA ILE A 69 -1.72 -13.26 0.02
C ILE A 69 -1.64 -12.50 1.35
N ALA A 70 -2.69 -12.57 2.17
CA ALA A 70 -2.79 -11.71 3.34
C ALA A 70 -1.71 -12.03 4.39
N ALA A 71 -1.28 -13.29 4.51
CA ALA A 71 -0.18 -13.68 5.40
C ALA A 71 1.16 -13.04 5.02
N GLU A 72 1.38 -12.76 3.73
CA GLU A 72 2.65 -12.23 3.22
C GLU A 72 2.64 -10.70 3.14
N HIS A 73 1.48 -10.13 2.80
CA HIS A 73 1.34 -8.71 2.49
C HIS A 73 0.65 -7.88 3.57
N CYS A 74 -0.01 -8.51 4.54
CA CYS A 74 -0.65 -7.83 5.66
C CYS A 74 0.13 -8.07 6.97
N PRO A 75 1.11 -7.21 7.29
CA PRO A 75 1.87 -7.35 8.53
C PRO A 75 0.95 -7.25 9.75
N GLY A 76 0.99 -8.26 10.63
CA GLY A 76 0.20 -8.29 11.87
C GLY A 76 -1.20 -8.90 11.75
N LEU A 77 -1.50 -9.58 10.64
CA LEU A 77 -2.81 -10.18 10.40
C LEU A 77 -2.95 -11.58 11.04
N TRP A 78 -3.36 -11.66 12.32
CA TRP A 78 -3.94 -12.82 13.02
C TRP A 78 -4.73 -12.32 14.26
N PRO A 79 -5.73 -13.04 14.84
CA PRO A 79 -6.75 -12.41 15.67
C PRO A 79 -6.29 -12.24 17.13
N ALA A 80 -5.74 -11.08 17.43
CA ALA A 80 -5.73 -10.46 18.75
C ALA A 80 -5.51 -8.96 18.50
N GLY A 81 -6.53 -8.11 18.66
CA GLY A 81 -6.95 -7.71 19.99
C GLY A 81 -5.98 -6.66 20.52
N TYR A 82 -6.43 -5.40 20.56
CA TYR A 82 -5.75 -4.23 21.12
C TYR A 82 -4.53 -3.68 20.38
N ASP A 83 -4.69 -2.46 19.89
CA ASP A 83 -3.61 -1.47 19.95
C ASP A 83 -3.00 -1.55 21.36
N GLN A 84 -1.75 -2.02 21.47
CA GLN A 84 -1.03 -2.14 22.73
C GLN A 84 -0.87 -0.76 23.43
N ARG A 85 -1.15 0.35 22.71
CA ARG A 85 -1.27 1.69 23.30
C ARG A 85 -2.56 1.90 24.11
N GLN A 86 -3.64 1.18 23.86
CA GLN A 86 -4.92 1.36 24.55
C GLN A 86 -5.02 0.60 25.89
N LEU A 87 -4.27 -0.50 26.09
CA LEU A 87 -4.22 -1.20 27.39
C LEU A 87 -3.26 -0.56 28.40
N ALA A 88 -2.32 0.26 27.94
CA ALA A 88 -1.45 1.03 28.83
C ALA A 88 -2.14 2.28 29.42
N GLN A 89 -3.41 2.53 29.07
CA GLN A 89 -4.17 3.73 29.44
C GLN A 89 -5.46 3.45 30.23
N GLN A 90 -5.70 2.23 30.71
CA GLN A 90 -6.82 1.89 31.59
C GLN A 90 -6.35 1.41 32.96
#